data_AF-A0A409WXL9-F1
#
_entry.id   AF-A0A409WXL9-F1
#
_cell.length_a   1.000
_cell.length_b   1.000
_cell.length_c   1.000
_cell.angle_alpha   90.00
_cell.angle_beta   90.00
_cell.angle_gamma   90.00
#
_symmetry.space_group_name_H-M   'P 1'
#
loop_
_entity.id
_entity.type
_entity.pdbx_description
1 polymer ?
#
loop_
_entity_poly.entity_id
_entity_poly.type
_entity_poly.pdbx_seq_one_letter_code
_entity_poly.pdbx_strand_id
1 'polypeptide(L)'
;MSETQVDIPALEAQIAAETAKFNELRLKGLPLDEAKKTLSELKKTLALAKNAGKVKEKKEKPKEISVADGEVKGESKEGKGEGKEEKKKERLLLKTAKGTRDYGPAEMYLRAHIETIIKDCFLLYGGACLDTPVFERKDVLTDKYGEDAKLIFDLMDQGGEQLALRYDHTVPLARYLAMLGGQAPQHKLWQVGKVYRRDNPVMSKGRMREFMQADFDITGVWDPMIPDAELLSLLCTILTKLDVGEFTIKLNHRKILDGIFEVCGVPADKIRSISSAVDKLDKMPWLEVKKEMTEEKGLDPAVADKIGEYVKLKGGPDLLAQLEADATLTANPSAKQGLSDMAILFRLLKAYKVIDK
;
A
#
# COMPACT_ATOMS: atom_id res chain seq x y z
N MET A 1 -21.26 -50.41 9.37
CA MET A 1 -19.79 -50.33 9.49
C MET A 1 -19.49 -49.32 10.57
N SER A 2 -18.79 -49.72 11.64
CA SER A 2 -18.57 -48.94 12.85
C SER A 2 -17.76 -47.67 12.57
N GLU A 3 -18.31 -46.49 12.85
CA GLU A 3 -17.57 -45.24 12.89
C GLU A 3 -16.45 -45.37 13.93
N THR A 4 -15.20 -45.36 13.48
CA THR A 4 -14.02 -45.38 14.34
C THR A 4 -14.01 -44.07 15.14
N GLN A 5 -14.37 -44.15 16.42
CA GLN A 5 -14.35 -43.00 17.32
C GLN A 5 -12.88 -42.58 17.52
N VAL A 6 -12.51 -41.39 17.04
CA VAL A 6 -11.16 -40.87 17.14
C VAL A 6 -10.84 -40.64 18.63
N ASP A 7 -9.85 -41.38 19.16
CA ASP A 7 -9.36 -41.26 20.52
C ASP A 7 -8.57 -39.94 20.68
N ILE A 8 -9.22 -38.94 21.28
CA ILE A 8 -8.67 -37.60 21.49
C ILE A 8 -7.43 -37.64 22.41
N PRO A 9 -7.46 -38.31 23.58
CA PRO A 9 -6.27 -38.50 24.41
C PRO A 9 -5.07 -39.09 23.67
N ALA A 10 -5.28 -40.13 22.84
CA ALA A 10 -4.20 -40.73 22.07
C ALA A 10 -3.61 -39.74 21.03
N LEU A 11 -4.46 -38.95 20.39
CA LEU A 11 -4.04 -37.93 19.42
C LEU A 11 -3.29 -36.76 20.08
N GLU A 12 -3.68 -36.36 21.28
CA GLU A 12 -2.97 -35.34 22.07
C GLU A 12 -1.58 -35.84 22.51
N ALA A 13 -1.46 -37.12 22.89
CA ALA A 13 -0.16 -37.74 23.19
C ALA A 13 0.76 -37.79 21.97
N GLN A 14 0.24 -38.11 20.78
CA GLN A 14 1.00 -38.09 19.52
C GLN A 14 1.49 -36.68 19.17
N ILE A 15 0.66 -35.65 19.37
CA ILE A 15 1.06 -34.25 19.15
C ILE A 15 2.18 -33.84 20.11
N ALA A 16 2.12 -34.27 21.37
CA ALA A 16 3.17 -33.99 22.35
C ALA A 16 4.49 -34.65 21.96
N ALA A 17 4.47 -35.91 21.53
CA ALA A 17 5.65 -36.65 21.06
C ALA A 17 6.27 -36.00 19.81
N GLU A 18 5.46 -35.64 18.82
CA GLU A 18 5.96 -35.02 17.59
C GLU A 18 6.46 -33.58 17.84
N THR A 19 5.90 -32.87 18.82
CA THR A 19 6.40 -31.56 19.26
C THR A 19 7.77 -31.69 19.93
N ALA A 20 7.98 -32.72 20.74
CA ALA A 20 9.29 -32.99 21.35
C ALA A 20 10.35 -33.30 20.28
N LYS A 21 10.02 -34.15 19.30
CA LYS A 21 10.88 -34.47 18.16
C LYS A 21 11.21 -33.24 17.30
N PHE A 22 10.23 -32.39 17.02
CA PHE A 22 10.45 -31.13 16.30
C PHE A 22 11.42 -30.21 17.04
N ASN A 23 11.30 -30.08 18.36
CA ASN A 23 12.19 -29.26 19.18
C ASN A 23 13.62 -29.83 19.22
N GLU A 24 13.77 -31.15 19.28
CA GLU A 24 15.07 -31.82 19.23
C GLU A 24 15.78 -31.61 17.89
N LEU A 25 15.07 -31.78 16.76
CA LEU A 25 15.61 -31.52 15.42
C LEU A 25 16.03 -30.05 15.26
N ARG A 26 15.23 -29.11 15.81
CA ARG A 26 15.53 -27.68 15.80
C ARG A 26 16.81 -27.35 16.58
N LEU A 27 16.99 -27.97 17.75
CA LEU A 27 18.20 -27.79 18.56
C LEU A 27 19.45 -28.39 17.90
N LYS A 28 19.31 -29.46 17.13
CA LYS A 28 20.41 -30.12 16.40
C LYS A 28 20.68 -29.50 15.01
N GLY A 29 19.93 -28.47 14.60
CA GLY A 29 20.08 -27.83 13.28
C GLY A 29 19.75 -28.75 12.09
N LEU A 30 18.93 -29.79 12.31
CA LEU A 30 18.55 -30.77 11.30
C LEU A 30 17.30 -30.31 10.52
N PRO A 31 17.05 -30.86 9.31
CA PRO A 31 15.87 -30.53 8.51
C PRO A 31 14.55 -30.69 9.27
N LEU A 32 13.62 -29.74 9.12
CA LEU A 32 12.39 -29.63 9.91
C LEU A 32 11.11 -29.87 9.12
N ASP A 33 11.19 -29.98 7.79
CA ASP A 33 10.02 -29.91 6.91
C ASP A 33 9.03 -31.06 7.15
N GLU A 34 9.55 -32.27 7.37
CA GLU A 34 8.75 -33.46 7.62
C GLU A 34 8.06 -33.40 8.99
N ALA A 35 8.80 -33.08 10.06
CA ALA A 35 8.24 -32.95 11.41
C ALA A 35 7.19 -31.83 11.48
N LYS A 36 7.41 -30.72 10.76
CA LYS A 36 6.47 -29.60 10.69
C LYS A 36 5.17 -30.00 9.96
N LYS A 37 5.27 -30.78 8.88
CA LYS A 37 4.12 -31.29 8.14
C LYS A 37 3.29 -32.25 8.98
N THR A 38 3.93 -33.23 9.63
CA THR A 38 3.26 -34.20 10.52
C THR A 38 2.54 -33.52 11.67
N LEU A 39 3.18 -32.54 12.33
CA LEU A 39 2.58 -31.79 13.43
C LEU A 39 1.37 -30.95 12.98
N SER A 40 1.42 -30.40 11.76
CA SER A 40 0.29 -29.66 11.16
C SER A 40 -0.91 -30.57 10.89
N GLU A 41 -0.67 -31.77 10.35
CA GLU A 41 -1.72 -32.75 10.06
C GLU A 41 -2.39 -33.25 11.34
N LEU A 42 -1.61 -33.62 12.36
CA LEU A 42 -2.15 -34.06 13.65
C LEU A 42 -3.02 -32.99 14.33
N LYS A 43 -2.58 -31.71 14.31
CA LYS A 43 -3.35 -30.58 14.87
C LYS A 43 -4.65 -30.34 14.11
N LYS A 44 -4.66 -30.52 12.79
CA LYS A 44 -5.86 -30.42 11.97
C LYS A 44 -6.86 -31.53 12.30
N THR A 45 -6.38 -32.77 12.47
CA THR A 45 -7.20 -33.92 12.88
C THR A 45 -7.81 -33.72 14.27
N LEU A 46 -7.05 -33.16 15.23
CA LEU A 46 -7.55 -32.86 16.57
C LEU A 46 -8.66 -31.80 16.55
N ALA A 47 -8.51 -30.75 15.74
CA ALA A 47 -9.52 -29.70 15.59
C ALA A 47 -10.83 -30.25 15.01
N LEU A 48 -10.75 -31.15 14.03
CA LEU A 48 -11.91 -31.82 13.44
C LEU A 48 -12.61 -32.73 14.46
N ALA A 49 -11.85 -33.53 15.22
CA ALA A 49 -12.39 -34.41 16.26
C ALA A 49 -13.10 -33.63 17.39
N LYS A 50 -12.53 -32.51 17.84
CA LYS A 50 -13.15 -31.64 18.87
C LYS A 50 -14.42 -30.93 18.38
N ASN A 51 -14.51 -30.60 17.09
CA ASN A 51 -15.69 -29.97 16.51
C ASN A 51 -16.85 -30.96 16.30
N ALA A 52 -16.56 -32.22 15.97
CA ALA A 52 -17.58 -33.26 15.85
C ALA A 52 -18.29 -33.55 17.19
N GLY A 53 -17.59 -33.41 18.33
CA GLY A 53 -18.18 -33.56 19.66
C GLY A 53 -19.19 -32.48 20.05
N LYS A 54 -19.04 -31.25 19.55
CA LYS A 54 -19.90 -30.09 19.91
C LYS A 54 -21.26 -30.08 19.22
N VAL A 55 -21.46 -30.84 18.14
CA VAL A 55 -22.73 -30.86 17.39
C VAL A 55 -23.81 -31.69 18.10
N LYS A 56 -23.42 -32.63 18.97
CA LYS A 56 -24.38 -33.52 19.66
C LYS A 56 -25.14 -32.88 20.83
N GLU A 57 -24.70 -31.75 21.36
CA GLU A 57 -25.33 -31.12 22.55
C GLU A 57 -26.41 -30.06 22.26
N LYS A 58 -26.65 -29.65 21.02
CA LYS A 58 -27.47 -28.45 20.71
C LYS A 58 -28.87 -28.66 20.11
N LYS A 59 -29.41 -29.88 20.05
CA LYS A 59 -30.78 -30.12 19.56
C LYS A 59 -31.73 -30.44 20.72
N GLU A 60 -32.28 -29.41 21.37
CA GLU A 60 -33.66 -29.41 21.91
C GLU A 60 -34.02 -28.05 22.56
N LYS A 61 -34.75 -27.21 21.82
CA LYS A 61 -36.05 -26.60 22.19
C LYS A 61 -36.34 -25.30 21.40
N PRO A 62 -37.62 -24.98 21.14
CA PRO A 62 -38.05 -24.14 20.01
C PRO A 62 -38.30 -22.67 20.39
N LYS A 63 -38.33 -21.84 19.35
CA LYS A 63 -38.63 -20.40 19.32
C LYS A 63 -40.10 -20.10 19.62
N GLU A 64 -40.35 -18.98 20.30
CA GLU A 64 -41.58 -18.20 20.14
C GLU A 64 -41.27 -16.71 19.94
N ILE A 65 -42.20 -16.07 19.24
CA ILE A 65 -42.18 -14.75 18.61
C ILE A 65 -43.07 -13.81 19.44
N SER A 66 -42.67 -12.55 19.66
CA SER A 66 -43.59 -11.42 19.58
C SER A 66 -42.88 -10.06 19.63
N VAL A 67 -43.54 -9.10 19.01
CA VAL A 67 -43.16 -7.73 18.68
C VAL A 67 -43.98 -6.77 19.57
N ALA A 68 -43.45 -5.58 19.82
CA ALA A 68 -44.15 -4.28 19.95
C ALA A 68 -43.90 -3.47 21.23
N ASP A 69 -43.74 -2.17 21.00
CA ASP A 69 -43.35 -1.05 21.87
C ASP A 69 -44.37 -0.65 22.95
N GLY A 70 -43.90 0.08 23.97
CA GLY A 70 -44.75 0.82 24.92
C GLY A 70 -43.96 1.48 26.08
N GLU A 71 -44.10 2.80 26.22
CA GLU A 71 -43.44 3.69 27.19
C GLU A 71 -43.91 3.59 28.66
N VAL A 72 -42.93 3.73 29.58
CA VAL A 72 -42.88 4.55 30.81
C VAL A 72 -43.73 4.23 32.08
N LYS A 73 -42.97 4.14 33.20
CA LYS A 73 -43.24 4.41 34.65
C LYS A 73 -43.89 3.35 35.55
N GLY A 74 -43.16 3.06 36.64
CA GLY A 74 -43.72 3.18 37.99
C GLY A 74 -43.84 1.89 38.83
N GLU A 75 -43.01 1.83 39.88
CA GLU A 75 -43.19 1.11 41.16
C GLU A 75 -42.87 -0.40 41.27
N SER A 76 -41.88 -0.60 42.15
CA SER A 76 -41.49 -1.76 42.96
C SER A 76 -42.52 -2.87 43.23
N LYS A 77 -42.08 -4.11 43.01
CA LYS A 77 -42.37 -5.24 43.91
C LYS A 77 -41.16 -6.18 44.04
N GLU A 78 -41.03 -6.67 45.26
CA GLU A 78 -39.97 -7.47 45.86
C GLU A 78 -39.64 -8.78 45.14
N GLY A 79 -38.36 -9.17 45.25
CA GLY A 79 -38.04 -10.43 45.91
C GLY A 79 -37.82 -11.69 45.06
N LYS A 80 -36.54 -12.06 44.97
CA LYS A 80 -35.96 -13.42 44.86
C LYS A 80 -35.94 -14.11 43.50
N GLY A 81 -34.70 -14.26 43.01
CA GLY A 81 -34.31 -15.18 41.94
C GLY A 81 -32.86 -14.92 41.56
N GLU A 82 -31.93 -15.19 42.47
CA GLU A 82 -30.49 -15.13 42.20
C GLU A 82 -30.11 -16.17 41.14
N GLY A 83 -30.08 -15.73 39.89
CA GLY A 83 -29.31 -16.35 38.81
C GLY A 83 -28.21 -15.39 38.42
N LYS A 84 -27.10 -15.37 39.17
CA LYS A 84 -25.85 -14.75 38.68
C LYS A 84 -25.38 -15.57 37.48
N GLU A 85 -25.82 -15.19 36.27
CA GLU A 85 -25.01 -15.45 35.09
C GLU A 85 -23.71 -14.68 35.29
N GLU A 86 -22.67 -15.36 35.76
CA GLU A 86 -21.31 -14.89 35.65
C GLU A 86 -21.03 -14.70 34.15
N LYS A 87 -21.24 -13.47 33.65
CA LYS A 87 -20.66 -13.02 32.39
C LYS A 87 -19.17 -13.22 32.53
N LYS A 88 -18.68 -14.36 32.01
CA LYS A 88 -17.27 -14.70 31.93
C LYS A 88 -16.58 -13.50 31.30
N LYS A 89 -15.89 -12.72 32.12
CA LYS A 89 -15.29 -11.44 31.72
C LYS A 89 -14.23 -11.78 30.69
N GLU A 90 -14.59 -11.69 29.41
CA GLU A 90 -13.72 -12.06 28.32
C GLU A 90 -12.48 -11.18 28.44
N ARG A 91 -11.31 -11.81 28.64
CA ARG A 91 -10.07 -11.09 28.90
C ARG A 91 -9.81 -10.20 27.69
N LEU A 92 -9.75 -8.88 27.92
CA LEU A 92 -9.51 -7.91 26.86
C LEU A 92 -8.25 -8.31 26.07
N LEU A 93 -8.44 -8.54 24.77
CA LEU A 93 -7.33 -8.85 23.88
C LEU A 93 -6.52 -7.57 23.63
N LEU A 94 -5.38 -7.45 24.32
CA LEU A 94 -4.45 -6.34 24.14
C LEU A 94 -3.68 -6.53 22.82
N LYS A 95 -4.01 -5.71 21.82
CA LYS A 95 -3.32 -5.64 20.54
C LYS A 95 -3.54 -4.29 19.88
N THR A 96 -2.63 -3.90 19.00
CA THR A 96 -2.82 -2.75 18.10
C THR A 96 -3.88 -3.06 17.04
N ALA A 97 -4.37 -2.02 16.37
CA ALA A 97 -5.27 -2.18 15.23
C ALA A 97 -4.58 -2.98 14.12
N LYS A 98 -5.38 -3.72 13.32
CA LYS A 98 -4.84 -4.54 12.23
C LYS A 98 -4.05 -3.67 11.26
N GLY A 99 -2.79 -4.01 11.03
CA GLY A 99 -1.90 -3.28 10.11
C GLY A 99 -1.25 -2.04 10.72
N THR A 100 -1.35 -1.84 12.03
CA THR A 100 -0.58 -0.83 12.78
C THR A 100 0.31 -1.51 13.81
N ARG A 101 1.34 -0.78 14.27
CA ARG A 101 2.32 -1.29 15.23
C ARG A 101 2.85 -0.15 16.09
N ASP A 102 3.29 -0.51 17.28
CA ASP A 102 4.09 0.38 18.12
C ASP A 102 5.54 0.38 17.63
N TYR A 103 6.25 1.47 17.90
CA TYR A 103 7.69 1.60 17.71
C TYR A 103 8.32 1.73 19.09
N GLY A 104 9.17 0.76 19.46
CA GLY A 104 9.87 0.79 20.74
C GLY A 104 10.98 1.86 20.78
N PRO A 105 11.59 2.13 21.94
CA PRO A 105 12.62 3.17 22.08
C PRO A 105 13.79 3.03 21.10
N ALA A 106 14.30 1.81 20.88
CA ALA A 106 15.40 1.56 19.93
C ALA A 106 15.01 1.88 18.49
N GLU A 107 13.79 1.55 18.09
CA GLU A 107 13.27 1.80 16.75
C GLU A 107 12.99 3.29 16.55
N MET A 108 12.49 3.96 17.58
CA MET A 108 12.29 5.41 17.58
C MET A 108 13.60 6.17 17.47
N TYR A 109 14.69 5.68 18.07
CA TYR A 109 16.02 6.26 17.89
C TYR A 109 16.47 6.20 16.42
N LEU A 110 16.37 5.02 15.78
CA LEU A 110 16.72 4.85 14.37
C LEU A 110 15.84 5.72 13.46
N ARG A 111 14.54 5.73 13.73
CA ARG A 111 13.59 6.55 12.98
C ARG A 111 13.89 8.04 13.10
N ALA A 112 14.18 8.55 14.30
CA ALA A 112 14.52 9.95 14.51
C ALA A 112 15.80 10.34 13.79
N HIS A 113 16.80 9.44 13.76
CA HIS A 113 18.03 9.65 13.00
C HIS A 113 17.76 9.78 11.49
N ILE A 114 17.00 8.86 10.91
CA ILE A 114 16.61 8.91 9.49
C ILE A 114 15.82 10.18 9.18
N GLU A 115 14.83 10.52 10.01
CA GLU A 115 14.02 11.74 9.83
C GLU A 115 14.88 13.01 9.90
N THR A 116 15.91 13.04 10.75
CA THR A 116 16.82 14.19 10.87
C THR A 116 17.59 14.39 9.57
N ILE A 117 18.20 13.32 9.03
CA ILE A 117 18.94 13.38 7.75
C ILE A 117 18.04 13.90 6.62
N ILE A 118 16.82 13.38 6.53
CA ILE A 118 15.85 13.80 5.50
C ILE A 118 15.49 15.27 5.67
N LYS A 119 15.12 15.70 6.88
CA LYS A 119 14.74 17.10 7.17
C LYS A 119 15.90 18.06 6.91
N ASP A 120 17.13 17.69 7.26
CA ASP A 120 18.32 18.48 6.98
C ASP A 120 18.55 18.67 5.47
N CYS A 121 18.25 17.66 4.66
CA CYS A 121 18.30 17.78 3.20
C CYS A 121 17.17 18.68 2.68
N PHE A 122 15.95 18.55 3.21
CA PHE A 122 14.86 19.45 2.84
C PHE A 122 15.18 20.92 3.14
N LEU A 123 15.78 21.20 4.29
CA LEU A 123 16.24 22.54 4.65
C LEU A 123 17.39 23.02 3.75
N LEU A 124 18.35 22.14 3.42
CA LEU A 124 19.45 22.45 2.52
C LEU A 124 18.96 22.90 1.12
N TYR A 125 17.87 22.31 0.64
CA TYR A 125 17.23 22.66 -0.64
C TYR A 125 16.23 23.82 -0.52
N GLY A 126 16.21 24.52 0.62
CA GLY A 126 15.40 25.72 0.83
C GLY A 126 13.91 25.44 1.04
N GLY A 127 13.55 24.20 1.42
CA GLY A 127 12.16 23.85 1.69
C GLY A 127 11.66 24.32 3.05
N ALA A 128 10.42 24.81 3.08
CA ALA A 128 9.70 25.18 4.30
C ALA A 128 8.77 24.05 4.77
N CYS A 129 8.70 23.81 6.08
CA CYS A 129 7.81 22.81 6.65
C CYS A 129 6.36 23.27 6.52
N LEU A 130 5.50 22.36 6.04
CA LEU A 130 4.05 22.46 6.17
C LEU A 130 3.59 21.33 7.10
N ASP A 131 2.54 21.58 7.88
CA ASP A 131 1.80 20.53 8.56
C ASP A 131 0.32 20.74 8.31
N THR A 132 -0.38 19.64 7.98
CA THR A 132 -1.82 19.65 7.74
C THR A 132 -2.51 18.76 8.77
N PRO A 133 -3.79 18.98 9.08
CA PRO A 133 -4.56 18.08 9.92
C PRO A 133 -4.48 16.63 9.44
N VAL A 134 -4.55 15.69 10.39
CA VAL A 134 -4.49 14.25 10.10
C VAL A 134 -5.73 13.74 9.35
N PHE A 135 -6.85 14.45 9.49
CA PHE A 135 -8.08 14.21 8.76
C PHE A 135 -8.42 15.41 7.88
N GLU A 136 -9.02 15.13 6.74
CA GLU A 136 -9.54 16.11 5.79
C GLU A 136 -11.06 15.91 5.66
N ARG A 137 -11.75 16.91 5.09
CA ARG A 137 -13.13 16.72 4.68
C ARG A 137 -13.19 15.62 3.62
N LYS A 138 -14.16 14.71 3.74
CA LYS A 138 -14.25 13.52 2.89
C LYS A 138 -14.37 13.87 1.40
N ASP A 139 -15.07 14.95 1.07
CA ASP A 139 -15.22 15.47 -0.29
C ASP A 139 -13.91 15.98 -0.90
N VAL A 140 -12.96 16.46 -0.09
CA VAL A 140 -11.61 16.85 -0.56
C VAL A 140 -10.82 15.63 -1.05
N LEU A 141 -11.01 14.48 -0.41
CA LEU A 141 -10.32 13.23 -0.74
C LEU A 141 -11.03 12.41 -1.82
N THR A 142 -12.30 12.69 -2.09
CA THR A 142 -13.13 11.90 -3.01
C THR A 142 -12.69 12.15 -4.46
N ASP A 143 -12.74 11.10 -5.29
CA ASP A 143 -12.36 11.09 -6.71
C ASP A 143 -10.89 11.41 -7.06
N LYS A 144 -10.01 11.61 -6.07
CA LYS A 144 -8.58 11.90 -6.32
C LYS A 144 -7.72 10.66 -6.55
N TYR A 145 -8.14 9.52 -5.99
CA TYR A 145 -7.33 8.31 -5.92
C TYR A 145 -7.83 7.17 -6.82
N GLY A 146 -8.81 7.42 -7.70
CA GLY A 146 -9.37 6.39 -8.57
C GLY A 146 -9.85 5.16 -7.79
N GLU A 147 -9.42 3.97 -8.20
CA GLU A 147 -9.79 2.71 -7.54
C GLU A 147 -9.32 2.60 -6.08
N ASP A 148 -8.30 3.36 -5.69
CA ASP A 148 -7.75 3.35 -4.34
C ASP A 148 -8.56 4.20 -3.36
N ALA A 149 -9.52 5.01 -3.83
CA ALA A 149 -10.40 5.79 -2.97
C ALA A 149 -11.20 4.91 -1.98
N LYS A 150 -11.49 3.65 -2.34
CA LYS A 150 -12.14 2.67 -1.46
C LYS A 150 -11.30 2.29 -0.23
N LEU A 151 -10.01 2.62 -0.24
CA LEU A 151 -9.05 2.31 0.82
C LEU A 151 -8.92 3.45 1.84
N ILE A 152 -9.74 4.50 1.77
CA ILE A 152 -9.71 5.62 2.73
C ILE A 152 -10.40 5.21 4.05
N PHE A 153 -9.84 5.68 5.18
CA PHE A 153 -10.44 5.55 6.50
C PHE A 153 -11.40 6.71 6.77
N ASP A 154 -12.70 6.42 6.72
CA ASP A 154 -13.74 7.36 7.14
C ASP A 154 -13.82 7.42 8.67
N LEU A 155 -14.07 8.62 9.20
CA LEU A 155 -14.44 8.81 10.61
C LEU A 155 -15.93 8.52 10.80
N MET A 156 -16.30 8.15 12.02
CA MET A 156 -17.70 7.93 12.37
C MET A 156 -18.47 9.25 12.28
N ASP A 157 -19.68 9.22 11.72
CA ASP A 157 -20.58 10.35 11.73
C ASP A 157 -21.08 10.61 13.16
N GLN A 158 -20.89 11.83 13.64
CA GLN A 158 -21.29 12.30 14.96
C GLN A 158 -22.20 13.55 14.87
N GLY A 159 -22.86 13.77 13.72
CA GLY A 159 -23.78 14.90 13.50
C GLY A 159 -23.09 16.16 12.97
N GLY A 160 -21.92 16.03 12.35
CA GLY A 160 -21.11 17.13 11.85
C GLY A 160 -20.56 16.89 10.44
N GLU A 161 -19.40 17.46 10.14
CA GLU A 161 -18.73 17.26 8.85
C GLU A 161 -18.35 15.79 8.64
N GLN A 162 -18.47 15.32 7.39
CA GLN A 162 -17.96 14.02 7.00
C GLN A 162 -16.43 14.12 6.84
N LEU A 163 -15.70 13.42 7.69
CA LEU A 163 -14.24 13.47 7.75
C LEU A 163 -13.63 12.12 7.39
N ALA A 164 -12.40 12.17 6.87
CA ALA A 164 -11.63 10.98 6.56
C ALA A 164 -10.14 11.23 6.83
N LEU A 165 -9.40 10.20 7.25
CA LEU A 165 -7.95 10.30 7.45
C LEU A 165 -7.25 10.51 6.10
N ARG A 166 -6.20 11.33 6.10
CA ARG A 166 -5.40 11.61 4.90
C ARG A 166 -4.73 10.34 4.35
N TYR A 167 -4.88 10.15 3.05
CA TYR A 167 -4.32 9.00 2.32
C TYR A 167 -2.84 9.21 1.91
N ASP A 168 -2.49 10.47 1.66
CA ASP A 168 -1.15 11.01 1.38
C ASP A 168 -0.98 12.44 1.94
N HIS A 169 0.13 13.13 1.65
CA HIS A 169 0.27 14.57 1.91
C HIS A 169 0.01 15.46 0.68
N THR A 170 -0.02 14.91 -0.52
CA THR A 170 -0.16 15.66 -1.78
C THR A 170 -1.55 16.27 -1.96
N VAL A 171 -2.62 15.53 -1.65
CA VAL A 171 -3.99 16.10 -1.70
C VAL A 171 -4.21 17.17 -0.62
N PRO A 172 -3.79 16.95 0.65
CA PRO A 172 -3.76 18.01 1.65
C PRO A 172 -2.96 19.25 1.21
N LEU A 173 -1.83 19.08 0.52
CA LEU A 173 -1.06 20.18 -0.05
C LEU A 173 -1.85 20.94 -1.12
N ALA A 174 -2.48 20.23 -2.08
CA ALA A 174 -3.28 20.86 -3.12
C ALA A 174 -4.44 21.68 -2.52
N ARG A 175 -5.12 21.14 -1.50
CA ARG A 175 -6.14 21.88 -0.75
C ARG A 175 -5.55 23.10 -0.04
N TYR A 176 -4.37 22.98 0.57
CA TYR A 176 -3.67 24.10 1.23
C TYR A 176 -3.44 25.24 0.26
N LEU A 177 -2.85 24.96 -0.91
CA LEU A 177 -2.59 25.95 -1.94
C LEU A 177 -3.88 26.58 -2.47
N ALA A 178 -4.93 25.78 -2.67
CA ALA A 178 -6.24 26.28 -3.10
C ALA A 178 -6.85 27.27 -2.09
N MET A 179 -6.70 27.00 -0.78
CA MET A 179 -7.19 27.90 0.28
C MET A 179 -6.43 29.24 0.34
N LEU A 180 -5.19 29.30 -0.17
CA LEU A 180 -4.44 30.55 -0.28
C LEU A 180 -4.91 31.46 -1.43
N GLY A 181 -5.99 31.09 -2.13
CA GLY A 181 -6.58 31.90 -3.20
C GLY A 181 -6.15 31.49 -4.61
N GLY A 182 -5.60 30.29 -4.79
CA GLY A 182 -5.38 29.67 -6.10
C GLY A 182 -4.26 30.30 -6.95
N GLN A 183 -3.62 31.38 -6.51
CA GLN A 183 -2.34 31.78 -7.07
C GLN A 183 -1.33 30.77 -6.56
N ALA A 184 -0.88 29.84 -7.41
CA ALA A 184 0.11 28.83 -7.06
C ALA A 184 1.47 29.53 -6.86
N PRO A 185 1.83 29.92 -5.63
CA PRO A 185 3.02 30.72 -5.44
C PRO A 185 4.21 29.78 -5.63
N GLN A 186 5.33 30.37 -6.02
CA GLN A 186 6.59 29.64 -6.08
C GLN A 186 7.02 29.29 -4.66
N HIS A 187 6.78 28.04 -4.27
CA HIS A 187 7.13 27.52 -2.96
C HIS A 187 7.88 26.20 -3.10
N LYS A 188 8.72 25.94 -2.09
CA LYS A 188 9.30 24.63 -1.82
C LYS A 188 8.81 24.23 -0.45
N LEU A 189 7.95 23.22 -0.40
CA LEU A 189 7.27 22.79 0.82
C LEU A 189 7.63 21.35 1.11
N TRP A 190 7.77 21.00 2.39
CA TRP A 190 7.95 19.60 2.78
C TRP A 190 7.07 19.23 3.96
N GLN A 191 6.72 17.94 4.01
CA GLN A 191 5.93 17.34 5.09
C GLN A 191 6.54 16.00 5.47
N VAL A 192 6.70 15.76 6.77
CA VAL A 192 7.10 14.44 7.29
C VAL A 192 6.05 14.00 8.30
N GLY A 193 5.28 12.98 7.97
CA GLY A 193 4.07 12.65 8.72
C GLY A 193 3.51 11.28 8.41
N LYS A 194 2.62 10.80 9.28
CA LYS A 194 1.90 9.54 9.08
C LYS A 194 0.76 9.74 8.07
N VAL A 195 0.51 8.70 7.29
CA VAL A 195 -0.65 8.56 6.39
C VAL A 195 -1.33 7.22 6.57
N TYR A 196 -2.58 7.13 6.11
CA TYR A 196 -3.49 6.04 6.48
C TYR A 196 -4.15 5.43 5.26
N ARG A 197 -3.91 4.13 5.05
CA ARG A 197 -4.46 3.36 3.91
C ARG A 197 -5.05 2.06 4.39
N ARG A 198 -6.31 1.75 4.07
CA ARG A 198 -6.99 0.50 4.46
C ARG A 198 -6.57 -0.70 3.62
N ASP A 199 -5.30 -0.73 3.25
CA ASP A 199 -4.71 -1.78 2.45
C ASP A 199 -4.80 -3.15 3.16
N ASN A 200 -4.56 -4.22 2.41
CA ASN A 200 -4.39 -5.56 2.96
C ASN A 200 -2.95 -5.69 3.49
N PRO A 201 -2.74 -5.65 4.81
CA PRO A 201 -1.40 -5.54 5.36
C PRO A 201 -0.62 -6.84 5.14
N VAL A 202 0.62 -6.70 4.69
CA VAL A 202 1.59 -7.78 4.54
C VAL A 202 2.85 -7.33 5.28
N MET A 203 2.89 -7.59 6.59
CA MET A 203 3.92 -7.05 7.48
C MET A 203 5.33 -7.47 7.07
N SER A 204 5.49 -8.70 6.54
CA SER A 204 6.76 -9.20 6.01
C SER A 204 7.28 -8.43 4.79
N LYS A 205 6.40 -7.69 4.10
CA LYS A 205 6.71 -6.84 2.94
C LYS A 205 6.63 -5.35 3.28
N GLY A 206 6.53 -4.97 4.56
CA GLY A 206 6.40 -3.57 4.99
C GLY A 206 5.07 -2.90 4.63
N ARG A 207 4.08 -3.65 4.12
CA ARG A 207 2.77 -3.10 3.75
C ARG A 207 1.89 -2.95 4.99
N MET A 208 1.78 -1.73 5.49
CA MET A 208 1.04 -1.36 6.70
C MET A 208 -0.18 -0.49 6.36
N ARG A 209 -1.07 -0.30 7.34
CA ARG A 209 -2.21 0.63 7.22
C ARG A 209 -1.93 2.02 7.75
N GLU A 210 -0.91 2.14 8.58
CA GLU A 210 -0.36 3.41 9.07
C GLU A 210 1.15 3.36 8.83
N PHE A 211 1.69 4.36 8.14
CA PHE A 211 3.12 4.47 7.87
C PHE A 211 3.52 5.92 7.62
N MET A 212 4.82 6.20 7.67
CA MET A 212 5.37 7.54 7.45
C MET A 212 5.60 7.81 5.96
N GLN A 213 5.29 9.04 5.55
CA GLN A 213 5.73 9.64 4.30
C GLN A 213 6.61 10.86 4.61
N ALA A 214 7.51 11.17 3.68
CA ALA A 214 8.41 12.30 3.71
C ALA A 214 8.41 12.92 2.32
N ASP A 215 7.59 13.95 2.15
CA ASP A 215 7.25 14.53 0.86
C ASP A 215 7.92 15.90 0.75
N PHE A 216 8.45 16.21 -0.44
CA PHE A 216 9.01 17.52 -0.78
C PHE A 216 8.46 17.92 -2.14
N ASP A 217 7.78 19.05 -2.19
CA ASP A 217 7.05 19.53 -3.35
C ASP A 217 7.52 20.93 -3.75
N ILE A 218 7.72 21.14 -5.04
CA ILE A 218 8.00 22.46 -5.63
C ILE A 218 6.76 22.89 -6.41
N THR A 219 6.16 24.01 -6.02
CA THR A 219 4.90 24.51 -6.57
C THR A 219 5.11 25.81 -7.35
N GLY A 220 4.13 26.17 -8.17
CA GLY A 220 4.17 27.38 -9.00
C GLY A 220 4.75 27.13 -10.40
N VAL A 221 4.83 28.20 -11.18
CA VAL A 221 5.34 28.15 -12.57
C VAL A 221 6.84 28.40 -12.55
N TRP A 222 7.61 27.52 -13.16
CA TRP A 222 9.07 27.61 -13.29
C TRP A 222 9.47 27.31 -14.73
N ASP A 223 10.73 27.61 -15.07
CA ASP A 223 11.29 27.16 -16.34
C ASP A 223 11.31 25.61 -16.41
N PRO A 224 11.10 25.03 -17.60
CA PRO A 224 10.90 23.59 -17.76
C PRO A 224 12.03 22.76 -17.13
N MET A 225 11.63 21.71 -16.40
CA MET A 225 12.49 20.69 -15.81
C MET A 225 13.49 21.15 -14.75
N ILE A 226 13.56 22.45 -14.42
CA ILE A 226 14.43 22.94 -13.34
C ILE A 226 14.01 22.36 -11.98
N PRO A 227 12.73 22.45 -11.56
CA PRO A 227 12.29 21.83 -10.31
C PRO A 227 12.42 20.31 -10.32
N ASP A 228 12.10 19.67 -11.45
CA ASP A 228 12.17 18.21 -11.62
C ASP A 228 13.61 17.70 -11.43
N ALA A 229 14.59 18.38 -12.03
CA ALA A 229 16.01 18.06 -11.85
C ALA A 229 16.48 18.30 -10.40
N GLU A 230 15.99 19.35 -9.75
CA GLU A 230 16.29 19.64 -8.35
C GLU A 230 15.74 18.54 -7.42
N LEU A 231 14.53 18.05 -7.64
CA LEU A 231 13.94 16.96 -6.87
C LEU A 231 14.75 15.66 -6.99
N LEU A 232 15.25 15.35 -8.20
CA LEU A 232 16.13 14.20 -8.41
C LEU A 232 17.47 14.38 -7.72
N SER A 233 18.05 15.58 -7.77
CA SER A 233 19.27 15.92 -7.03
C SER A 233 19.07 15.76 -5.51
N LEU A 234 17.94 16.23 -4.98
CA LEU A 234 17.55 16.08 -3.57
C LEU A 234 17.45 14.60 -3.19
N LEU A 235 16.76 13.80 -4.03
CA LEU A 235 16.61 12.36 -3.80
C LEU A 235 17.99 11.65 -3.75
N CYS A 236 18.86 11.90 -4.73
CA CYS A 236 20.22 11.35 -4.73
C CYS A 236 21.00 11.77 -3.46
N THR A 237 20.85 13.03 -3.03
CA THR A 237 21.50 13.54 -1.81
C THR A 237 21.00 12.83 -0.57
N ILE A 238 19.69 12.63 -0.43
CA ILE A 238 19.08 11.91 0.69
C ILE A 238 19.57 10.46 0.72
N LEU A 239 19.47 9.74 -0.39
CA LEU A 239 19.86 8.32 -0.45
C LEU A 239 21.36 8.14 -0.19
N THR A 240 22.20 9.04 -0.71
CA THR A 240 23.65 9.04 -0.43
C THR A 240 23.92 9.27 1.06
N LYS A 241 23.27 10.27 1.69
CA LYS A 241 23.49 10.57 3.12
C LYS A 241 22.95 9.49 4.06
N LEU A 242 21.88 8.80 3.66
CA LEU A 242 21.34 7.66 4.39
C LEU A 242 22.21 6.40 4.26
N ASP A 243 23.20 6.40 3.36
CA ASP A 243 24.12 5.29 3.12
C ASP A 243 23.38 3.96 2.84
N VAL A 244 22.40 4.01 1.94
CA VAL A 244 21.55 2.85 1.60
C VAL A 244 22.24 1.82 0.69
N GLY A 245 23.52 2.04 0.36
CA GLY A 245 24.24 1.30 -0.68
C GLY A 245 23.91 1.80 -2.09
N GLU A 246 24.11 0.92 -3.08
CA GLU A 246 23.77 1.21 -4.47
C GLU A 246 22.25 1.37 -4.65
N PHE A 247 21.85 2.41 -5.38
CA PHE A 247 20.46 2.64 -5.73
C PHE A 247 20.29 2.93 -7.23
N THR A 248 19.06 2.89 -7.71
CA THR A 248 18.72 3.24 -9.09
C THR A 248 17.41 3.99 -9.10
N ILE A 249 17.39 5.17 -9.70
CA ILE A 249 16.17 5.97 -9.88
C ILE A 249 15.63 5.71 -11.28
N LYS A 250 14.43 5.13 -11.35
CA LYS A 250 13.73 4.92 -12.63
C LYS A 250 12.99 6.20 -13.01
N LEU A 251 13.20 6.67 -14.23
CA LEU A 251 12.56 7.87 -14.76
C LEU A 251 11.66 7.50 -15.94
N ASN A 252 10.53 8.19 -16.04
CA ASN A 252 9.65 8.14 -17.20
C ASN A 252 8.88 9.47 -17.29
N HIS A 253 8.31 9.75 -18.46
CA HIS A 253 7.51 10.94 -18.69
C HIS A 253 6.12 10.56 -19.20
N ARG A 254 5.06 11.08 -18.55
CA ARG A 254 3.68 10.69 -18.87
C ARG A 254 3.32 10.93 -20.34
N LYS A 255 3.75 12.07 -20.91
CA LYS A 255 3.55 12.37 -22.34
C LYS A 255 4.23 11.37 -23.30
N ILE A 256 5.38 10.81 -22.91
CA ILE A 256 6.05 9.77 -23.71
C ILE A 256 5.21 8.49 -23.65
N LEU A 257 4.77 8.08 -22.45
CA LEU A 257 3.96 6.88 -22.28
C LEU A 257 2.61 6.98 -23.03
N ASP A 258 1.91 8.09 -22.87
CA ASP A 258 0.64 8.33 -23.58
C ASP A 258 0.86 8.36 -25.10
N GLY A 259 1.93 9.02 -25.55
CA GLY A 259 2.31 9.05 -26.95
C GLY A 259 2.66 7.67 -27.52
N ILE A 260 3.39 6.82 -26.78
CA ILE A 260 3.65 5.41 -27.15
C ILE A 260 2.32 4.67 -27.35
N PHE A 261 1.37 4.82 -26.42
CA PHE A 261 0.07 4.17 -26.55
C PHE A 261 -0.71 4.64 -27.77
N GLU A 262 -0.70 5.94 -28.05
CA GLU A 262 -1.34 6.51 -29.24
C GLU A 262 -0.71 5.97 -30.54
N VAL A 263 0.62 5.97 -30.66
CA VAL A 263 1.29 5.48 -31.89
C VAL A 263 1.16 3.96 -32.07
N CYS A 264 1.09 3.20 -30.99
CA CYS A 264 0.84 1.76 -31.05
C CYS A 264 -0.61 1.43 -31.43
N GLY A 265 -1.56 2.37 -31.28
CA GLY A 265 -2.98 2.20 -31.61
C GLY A 265 -3.85 1.77 -30.42
N VAL A 266 -3.49 2.15 -29.20
CA VAL A 266 -4.31 1.90 -28.01
C VAL A 266 -5.56 2.79 -28.04
N PRO A 267 -6.77 2.23 -27.90
CA PRO A 267 -7.99 3.04 -27.79
C PRO A 267 -7.97 3.97 -26.58
N ALA A 268 -8.46 5.20 -26.74
CA ALA A 268 -8.40 6.25 -25.72
C ALA A 268 -9.08 5.86 -24.39
N ASP A 269 -10.18 5.11 -24.46
CA ASP A 269 -10.91 4.57 -23.32
C ASP A 269 -10.14 3.49 -22.55
N LYS A 270 -9.13 2.86 -23.18
CA LYS A 270 -8.30 1.81 -22.59
C LYS A 270 -6.96 2.30 -22.04
N ILE A 271 -6.53 3.53 -22.32
CA ILE A 271 -5.20 4.06 -21.93
C ILE A 271 -4.89 3.84 -20.44
N ARG A 272 -5.82 4.13 -19.53
CA ARG A 272 -5.60 3.94 -18.08
C ARG A 272 -5.46 2.47 -17.71
N SER A 273 -6.33 1.62 -18.25
CA SER A 273 -6.31 0.18 -18.00
C SER A 273 -5.00 -0.43 -18.51
N ILE A 274 -4.55 -0.06 -19.71
CA ILE A 274 -3.27 -0.53 -20.26
C ILE A 274 -2.08 0.03 -19.48
N SER A 275 -2.11 1.31 -19.06
CA SER A 275 -1.09 1.87 -18.16
C SER A 275 -0.91 1.02 -16.90
N SER A 276 -2.01 0.59 -16.29
CA SER A 276 -2.02 -0.28 -15.09
C SER A 276 -1.43 -1.68 -15.36
N ALA A 277 -1.55 -2.22 -16.58
CA ALA A 277 -0.89 -3.48 -16.92
C ALA A 277 0.63 -3.28 -17.08
N VAL A 278 1.04 -2.22 -17.79
CA VAL A 278 2.46 -1.92 -18.04
C VAL A 278 3.22 -1.67 -16.73
N ASP A 279 2.59 -1.04 -15.73
CA ASP A 279 3.18 -0.84 -14.40
C ASP A 279 3.62 -2.15 -13.72
N LYS A 280 2.96 -3.27 -14.04
CA LYS A 280 3.29 -4.59 -13.48
C LYS A 280 4.56 -5.20 -14.08
N LEU A 281 5.12 -4.62 -15.15
CA LEU A 281 6.34 -5.13 -15.81
C LEU A 281 7.58 -5.10 -14.89
N ASP A 282 7.52 -4.33 -13.82
CA ASP A 282 8.56 -4.32 -12.78
C ASP A 282 8.54 -5.57 -11.88
N LYS A 283 7.43 -6.32 -11.87
CA LYS A 283 7.20 -7.47 -10.99
C LYS A 283 6.88 -8.74 -11.76
N MET A 284 6.46 -8.62 -13.02
CA MET A 284 5.96 -9.71 -13.86
C MET A 284 6.70 -9.72 -15.21
N PRO A 285 6.98 -10.90 -15.78
CA PRO A 285 7.53 -11.02 -17.12
C PRO A 285 6.62 -10.39 -18.19
N TRP A 286 7.21 -9.91 -19.29
CA TRP A 286 6.48 -9.33 -20.42
C TRP A 286 5.34 -10.23 -20.94
N LEU A 287 5.54 -11.55 -20.99
CA LEU A 287 4.51 -12.47 -21.47
C LEU A 287 3.23 -12.45 -20.62
N GLU A 288 3.37 -12.33 -19.31
CA GLU A 288 2.22 -12.24 -18.40
C GLU A 288 1.53 -10.88 -18.51
N VAL A 289 2.31 -9.80 -18.62
CA VAL A 289 1.78 -8.45 -18.84
C VAL A 289 1.03 -8.36 -20.17
N LYS A 290 1.59 -8.94 -21.25
CA LYS A 290 0.93 -9.04 -22.56
C LYS A 290 -0.38 -9.80 -22.45
N LYS A 291 -0.37 -10.94 -21.76
CA LYS A 291 -1.56 -11.76 -21.53
C LYS A 291 -2.66 -10.97 -20.82
N GLU A 292 -2.33 -10.23 -19.77
CA GLU A 292 -3.28 -9.35 -19.09
C GLU A 292 -3.87 -8.27 -20.02
N MET A 293 -3.00 -7.61 -20.82
CA MET A 293 -3.45 -6.59 -21.76
C MET A 293 -4.44 -7.15 -22.80
N THR A 294 -4.20 -8.37 -23.30
CA THR A 294 -5.01 -8.96 -24.37
C THR A 294 -6.25 -9.69 -23.84
N GLU A 295 -6.07 -10.58 -22.85
CA GLU A 295 -7.14 -11.48 -22.38
C GLU A 295 -8.08 -10.82 -21.36
N GLU A 296 -7.54 -9.99 -20.47
CA GLU A 296 -8.35 -9.36 -19.41
C GLU A 296 -8.82 -7.96 -19.80
N LYS A 297 -7.97 -7.19 -20.47
CA LYS A 297 -8.24 -5.79 -20.86
C LYS A 297 -8.72 -5.65 -22.31
N GLY A 298 -8.74 -6.75 -23.05
CA GLY A 298 -9.30 -6.83 -24.40
C GLY A 298 -8.54 -5.97 -25.43
N LEU A 299 -7.23 -5.78 -25.27
CA LEU A 299 -6.39 -5.12 -26.26
C LEU A 299 -6.07 -6.08 -27.41
N ASP A 300 -5.98 -5.56 -28.64
CA ASP A 300 -5.52 -6.34 -29.78
C ASP A 300 -4.08 -6.85 -29.53
N PRO A 301 -3.80 -8.17 -29.69
CA PRO A 301 -2.46 -8.72 -29.54
C PRO A 301 -1.37 -8.03 -30.38
N ALA A 302 -1.69 -7.58 -31.60
CA ALA A 302 -0.76 -6.86 -32.45
C ALA A 302 -0.42 -5.47 -31.90
N VAL A 303 -1.39 -4.79 -31.27
CA VAL A 303 -1.14 -3.53 -30.55
C VAL A 303 -0.28 -3.78 -29.31
N ALA A 304 -0.57 -4.85 -28.56
CA ALA A 304 0.23 -5.24 -27.40
C ALA A 304 1.69 -5.55 -27.78
N ASP A 305 1.93 -6.20 -28.92
CA ASP A 305 3.28 -6.47 -29.42
C ASP A 305 4.06 -5.17 -29.73
N LYS A 306 3.43 -4.20 -30.40
CA LYS A 306 4.02 -2.88 -30.65
C LYS A 306 4.37 -2.15 -29.35
N ILE A 307 3.48 -2.19 -28.35
CA ILE A 307 3.78 -1.61 -27.01
C ILE A 307 5.05 -2.26 -26.44
N GLY A 308 5.17 -3.58 -26.59
CA GLY A 308 6.32 -4.35 -26.14
C GLY A 308 7.65 -3.87 -26.69
N GLU A 309 7.68 -3.42 -27.95
CA GLU A 309 8.90 -2.89 -28.59
C GLU A 309 9.45 -1.68 -27.84
N TYR A 310 8.58 -0.86 -27.22
CA TYR A 310 8.97 0.30 -26.43
C TYR A 310 9.17 -0.01 -24.95
N VAL A 311 8.18 -0.63 -24.28
CA VAL A 311 8.17 -0.72 -22.80
C VAL A 311 9.22 -1.68 -22.23
N LYS A 312 9.81 -2.53 -23.08
CA LYS A 312 10.95 -3.37 -22.70
C LYS A 312 12.29 -2.61 -22.69
N LEU A 313 12.35 -1.44 -23.33
CA LEU A 313 13.57 -0.64 -23.40
C LEU A 313 13.86 0.01 -22.04
N LYS A 314 15.12 -0.06 -21.61
CA LYS A 314 15.63 0.57 -20.40
C LYS A 314 17.02 1.12 -20.70
N GLY A 315 17.28 2.36 -20.31
CA GLY A 315 18.55 3.02 -20.59
C GLY A 315 18.56 4.46 -20.08
N GLY A 316 19.68 5.13 -20.31
CA GLY A 316 19.89 6.54 -19.97
C GLY A 316 19.81 7.44 -21.20
N PRO A 317 20.74 8.40 -21.36
CA PRO A 317 20.78 9.32 -22.50
C PRO A 317 20.78 8.64 -23.88
N ASP A 318 21.39 7.47 -24.01
CA ASP A 318 21.44 6.73 -25.28
C ASP A 318 20.04 6.24 -25.71
N LEU A 319 19.21 5.82 -24.75
CA LEU A 319 17.83 5.44 -25.04
C LEU A 319 17.00 6.67 -25.42
N LEU A 320 17.23 7.82 -24.78
CA LEU A 320 16.57 9.06 -25.19
C LEU A 320 16.93 9.39 -26.64
N ALA A 321 18.21 9.33 -27.02
CA ALA A 321 18.65 9.59 -28.40
C ALA A 321 18.03 8.60 -29.40
N GLN A 322 17.91 7.32 -29.02
CA GLN A 322 17.22 6.31 -29.83
C GLN A 322 15.75 6.68 -30.06
N LEU A 323 15.04 7.10 -29.01
CA LEU A 323 13.62 7.49 -29.10
C LEU A 323 13.41 8.81 -29.84
N GLU A 324 14.34 9.75 -29.76
CA GLU A 324 14.33 10.99 -30.55
C GLU A 324 14.55 10.74 -32.05
N ALA A 325 15.25 9.66 -32.40
CA ALA A 325 15.43 9.23 -33.79
C ALA A 325 14.24 8.46 -34.36
N ASP A 326 13.29 8.03 -33.52
CA ASP A 326 12.09 7.32 -33.96
C ASP A 326 11.08 8.30 -34.59
N ALA A 327 10.99 8.26 -35.93
CA ALA A 327 10.08 9.12 -36.69
C ALA A 327 8.59 8.87 -36.35
N THR A 328 8.23 7.64 -35.96
CA THR A 328 6.85 7.29 -35.61
C THR A 328 6.48 7.95 -34.28
N LEU A 329 7.37 7.83 -33.30
CA LEU A 329 7.16 8.41 -31.97
C LEU A 329 7.22 9.94 -32.00
N THR A 330 8.21 10.51 -32.70
CA THR A 330 8.39 11.97 -32.78
C THR A 330 7.35 12.69 -33.64
N ALA A 331 6.62 11.96 -34.50
CA ALA A 331 5.43 12.49 -35.18
C ALA A 331 4.27 12.76 -34.20
N ASN A 332 4.23 12.09 -33.04
CA ASN A 332 3.25 12.37 -31.99
C ASN A 332 3.65 13.63 -31.20
N PRO A 333 2.82 14.71 -31.16
CA PRO A 333 3.18 15.95 -30.49
C PRO A 333 3.42 15.82 -28.99
N SER A 334 2.65 14.96 -28.32
CA SER A 334 2.77 14.70 -26.89
C SER A 334 4.10 14.01 -26.58
N ALA A 335 4.39 12.92 -27.30
CA ALA A 335 5.65 12.19 -27.15
C ALA A 335 6.85 13.10 -27.43
N LYS A 336 6.81 13.87 -28.54
CA LYS A 336 7.88 14.80 -28.91
C LYS A 336 8.15 15.82 -27.82
N GLN A 337 7.11 16.39 -27.20
CA GLN A 337 7.29 17.30 -26.09
C GLN A 337 7.90 16.59 -24.87
N GLY A 338 7.43 15.38 -24.54
CA GLY A 338 7.98 14.61 -23.43
C GLY A 338 9.46 14.24 -23.63
N LEU A 339 9.87 13.91 -24.87
CA LEU A 339 11.27 13.66 -25.22
C LEU A 339 12.11 14.94 -25.07
N SER A 340 11.60 16.09 -25.55
CA SER A 340 12.25 17.38 -25.35
C SER A 340 12.40 17.75 -23.86
N ASP A 341 11.38 17.49 -23.05
CA ASP A 341 11.41 17.69 -21.60
C ASP A 341 12.51 16.80 -20.98
N MET A 342 12.56 15.51 -21.34
CA MET A 342 13.62 14.59 -20.88
C MET A 342 15.03 15.03 -21.32
N ALA A 343 15.19 15.60 -22.51
CA ALA A 343 16.48 16.11 -22.98
C ALA A 343 16.99 17.29 -22.14
N ILE A 344 16.08 18.20 -21.75
CA ILE A 344 16.40 19.28 -20.81
C ILE A 344 16.77 18.68 -19.44
N LEU A 345 15.98 17.72 -18.95
CA LEU A 345 16.22 17.06 -17.67
C LEU A 345 17.62 16.42 -17.61
N PHE A 346 18.01 15.60 -18.59
CA PHE A 346 19.35 14.98 -18.59
C PHE A 346 20.47 16.03 -18.62
N ARG A 347 20.30 17.14 -19.33
CA ARG A 347 21.29 18.23 -19.31
C ARG A 347 21.44 18.83 -17.91
N LEU A 348 20.32 19.03 -17.20
CA LEU A 348 20.32 19.55 -15.84
C LEU A 348 20.89 18.53 -14.84
N LEU A 349 20.53 17.24 -14.96
CA LEU A 349 21.08 16.18 -14.10
C LEU A 349 22.60 16.03 -14.27
N LYS A 350 23.12 16.24 -15.49
CA LYS A 350 24.56 16.32 -15.74
C LYS A 350 25.19 17.50 -14.99
N ALA A 351 24.56 18.67 -15.01
CA ALA A 351 25.03 19.85 -14.28
C ALA A 351 25.00 19.63 -12.75
N TYR A 352 23.97 18.95 -12.24
CA TYR A 352 23.86 18.54 -10.83
C TYR A 352 24.83 17.40 -10.46
N LYS A 353 25.47 16.74 -11.43
CA LYS A 353 26.38 15.60 -11.23
C LYS A 353 25.71 14.41 -10.54
N VAL A 354 24.51 14.07 -10.99
CA VAL A 354 23.69 12.97 -10.42
C VAL A 354 23.24 11.91 -11.45
N ILE A 355 23.76 11.96 -12.69
CA ILE A 355 23.44 10.93 -13.71
C ILE A 355 24.00 9.56 -13.33
N ASP A 356 25.22 9.54 -12.80
CA ASP A 356 25.97 8.30 -12.52
C ASP A 356 25.93 7.92 -11.03
N LYS A 357 24.95 8.45 -10.28
CA LYS A 357 24.84 8.31 -8.82
C LYS A 357 23.85 7.24 -8.37
#